data_AF-A0A352CPT1-F1
#
_entry.id   AF-A0A352CPT1-F1
#
_cell.length_a   1.000
_cell.length_b   1.000
_cell.length_c   1.000
_cell.angle_alpha   90.00
_cell.angle_beta   90.00
_cell.angle_gamma   90.00
#
_symmetry.space_group_name_H-M   'P 1'
#
loop_
_entity.id
_entity.type
_entity.pdbx_description
1 polymer ?
#
loop_
_entity_poly.entity_id
_entity_poly.type
_entity_poly.pdbx_seq_one_letter_code
_entity_poly.pdbx_strand_id
1 'polypeptide(L)'
;MVLFRFANKDKKIKTEYDERQKEIRGRGYTIGFYTMVALLAVESLWSMSGNSFPLPDYIMYFLTVIIGVTVVCVHSIWKGVYWGINNDPKRYIVIMIAAFVLNLIPVAGALTSGGVSLSDPVDTLPMLNVIVLIMLFIVGAELIIKSLIDRKSAEED
;
A
#
# COMPACT_ATOMS: atom_id res chain seq x y z
N MET A 1 -2.62 16.65 7.82
CA MET A 1 -1.80 17.77 7.30
C MET A 1 -0.40 17.82 7.93
N VAL A 2 -0.25 17.59 9.25
CA VAL A 2 1.04 17.64 9.98
C VAL A 2 2.05 16.59 9.50
N LEU A 3 1.61 15.35 9.25
CA LEU A 3 2.48 14.26 8.78
C LEU A 3 3.24 14.62 7.49
N PHE A 4 2.55 15.15 6.48
CA PHE A 4 3.19 15.54 5.22
C PHE A 4 4.16 16.71 5.36
N ARG A 5 3.87 17.67 6.26
CA ARG A 5 4.83 18.75 6.58
C ARG A 5 6.08 18.22 7.28
N PHE A 6 5.95 17.16 8.09
CA PHE A 6 7.10 16.50 8.69
C PHE A 6 7.92 15.75 7.63
N ALA A 7 7.25 15.03 6.74
CA ALA A 7 7.85 14.17 5.71
C ALA A 7 8.65 14.95 4.63
N ASN A 8 8.22 16.17 4.31
CA ASN A 8 8.88 17.02 3.33
C ASN A 8 9.98 17.88 3.97
N LYS A 9 11.14 17.99 3.31
CA LYS A 9 12.29 18.78 3.76
C LYS A 9 11.96 20.27 3.87
N ASP A 10 11.13 20.76 2.95
CA ASP A 10 10.69 22.16 2.86
C ASP A 10 9.45 22.48 3.73
N LYS A 11 8.94 21.50 4.49
CA LYS A 11 7.72 21.60 5.30
C LYS A 11 6.46 21.98 4.51
N LYS A 12 6.48 21.91 3.18
CA LYS A 12 5.26 22.05 2.38
C LYS A 12 4.39 20.82 2.58
N ILE A 13 3.09 20.98 2.37
CA ILE A 13 2.13 19.86 2.51
C ILE A 13 2.17 18.97 1.26
N LYS A 14 2.43 19.57 0.10
CA LYS A 14 2.43 18.87 -1.18
C LYS A 14 3.83 18.29 -1.45
N THR A 15 3.87 17.01 -1.78
CA THR A 15 5.06 16.40 -2.36
C THR A 15 5.24 16.88 -3.79
N GLU A 16 6.44 17.32 -4.12
CA GLU A 16 6.81 17.82 -5.43
C GLU A 16 7.51 16.72 -6.22
N TYR A 17 7.26 16.69 -7.52
CA TYR A 17 7.83 15.74 -8.47
C TYR A 17 8.24 16.52 -9.71
N ASP A 18 9.38 16.19 -10.30
CA ASP A 18 9.77 16.73 -11.60
C ASP A 18 8.93 16.13 -12.75
N GLU A 19 9.07 16.65 -13.96
CA GLU A 19 8.29 16.21 -15.12
C GLU A 19 8.51 14.73 -15.46
N ARG A 20 9.75 14.24 -15.34
CA ARG A 20 10.07 12.83 -15.59
C ARG A 20 9.42 11.92 -14.54
N GLN A 21 9.46 12.31 -13.27
CA GLN A 21 8.81 11.59 -12.18
C GLN A 21 7.29 11.56 -12.37
N LYS A 22 6.66 12.67 -12.76
CA LYS A 22 5.22 12.73 -13.05
C LYS A 22 4.83 11.77 -14.16
N GLU A 23 5.59 11.73 -15.26
CA GLU A 23 5.32 10.85 -16.39
C GLU A 23 5.38 9.36 -15.99
N ILE A 24 6.44 8.97 -15.28
CA ILE A 24 6.62 7.60 -14.79
C ILE A 24 5.51 7.22 -13.80
N ARG A 25 5.16 8.11 -12.86
CA ARG A 25 4.07 7.87 -11.91
C ARG A 25 2.72 7.79 -12.62
N GLY A 26 2.50 8.60 -13.65
CA GLY A 26 1.32 8.52 -14.51
C GLY A 26 1.14 7.12 -15.09
N ARG A 27 2.20 6.53 -15.66
CA ARG A 27 2.19 5.12 -16.10
C ARG A 27 1.87 4.16 -14.96
N GLY A 28 2.47 4.36 -13.78
CA GLY A 28 2.18 3.56 -12.60
C GLY A 28 0.70 3.59 -12.21
N TYR A 29 0.08 4.78 -12.18
CA TYR A 29 -1.34 4.95 -11.93
C TYR A 29 -2.21 4.26 -12.99
N THR A 30 -1.84 4.35 -14.26
CA THR A 30 -2.55 3.64 -15.34
C THR A 30 -2.50 2.13 -15.15
N ILE A 31 -1.32 1.57 -14.83
CA ILE A 31 -1.16 0.13 -14.58
C ILE A 31 -2.02 -0.28 -13.36
N GLY A 32 -1.88 0.41 -12.23
CA GLY A 32 -2.67 0.11 -11.02
C GLY A 32 -4.18 0.23 -11.26
N PHE A 33 -4.62 1.23 -12.02
CA PHE A 33 -6.02 1.40 -12.39
C PHE A 33 -6.54 0.22 -13.21
N TYR A 34 -5.84 -0.18 -14.27
CA TYR A 34 -6.24 -1.34 -15.07
C TYR A 34 -6.16 -2.65 -14.29
N THR A 35 -5.26 -2.78 -13.31
CA THR A 35 -5.26 -3.91 -12.38
C THR A 35 -6.56 -3.95 -11.57
N MET A 36 -7.01 -2.82 -11.01
CA MET A 36 -8.29 -2.78 -10.29
C MET A 36 -9.47 -3.11 -11.20
N VAL A 37 -9.51 -2.56 -12.42
CA VAL A 37 -10.57 -2.86 -13.40
C VAL A 37 -10.62 -4.36 -13.72
N ALA A 38 -9.46 -4.98 -13.93
CA ALA A 38 -9.38 -6.42 -14.19
C ALA A 38 -9.89 -7.24 -12.99
N LEU A 39 -9.50 -6.88 -11.76
CA LEU A 39 -9.97 -7.55 -10.55
C LEU A 39 -11.48 -7.39 -10.35
N LEU A 40 -12.02 -6.18 -10.52
CA LEU A 40 -13.47 -5.94 -10.45
C LEU A 40 -14.24 -6.73 -11.52
N ALA A 41 -13.68 -6.87 -12.72
CA ALA A 41 -14.29 -7.68 -13.77
C ALA A 41 -14.31 -9.16 -13.37
N VAL A 42 -13.21 -9.68 -12.80
CA VAL A 42 -13.15 -11.05 -12.26
C VAL A 42 -14.16 -11.26 -11.13
N GLU A 43 -14.24 -10.35 -10.17
CA GLU A 43 -15.21 -10.39 -9.08
C GLU A 43 -16.66 -10.39 -9.61
N SER A 44 -16.94 -9.55 -10.60
CA SER A 44 -18.27 -9.45 -11.22
C SER A 44 -18.64 -10.74 -11.95
N LEU A 45 -17.74 -11.29 -12.76
CA LEU A 45 -17.97 -12.55 -13.48
C LEU A 45 -18.14 -13.73 -12.51
N TRP A 46 -17.37 -13.75 -11.42
CA TRP A 46 -17.52 -14.74 -10.36
C TRP A 46 -18.91 -14.68 -9.71
N SER A 47 -19.35 -13.49 -9.33
CA SER A 47 -20.70 -13.27 -8.79
C SER A 47 -21.81 -13.68 -9.77
N MET A 48 -21.68 -13.32 -11.05
CA MET A 48 -22.64 -13.69 -12.10
C MET A 48 -22.75 -15.21 -12.32
N SER A 49 -21.70 -15.98 -12.01
CA SER A 49 -21.74 -17.45 -12.09
C SER A 49 -22.50 -18.13 -10.94
N GLY A 50 -23.09 -17.34 -10.02
CA GLY A 50 -23.81 -17.83 -8.84
C GLY A 50 -22.90 -18.19 -7.67
N ASN A 51 -21.59 -17.93 -7.79
CA ASN A 51 -20.63 -18.15 -6.72
C ASN A 51 -20.49 -16.88 -5.86
N SER A 52 -20.25 -17.06 -4.56
CA SER A 52 -19.91 -15.98 -3.64
C SER A 52 -18.48 -16.15 -3.12
N PHE A 53 -17.87 -15.05 -2.70
CA PHE A 53 -16.62 -15.11 -1.95
C PHE A 53 -16.91 -15.47 -0.48
N PRO A 54 -15.96 -16.11 0.22
CA PRO A 54 -16.10 -16.39 1.66
C PRO A 54 -15.97 -15.12 2.52
N LEU A 55 -15.66 -13.98 1.91
CA LEU A 55 -15.54 -12.68 2.55
C LEU A 55 -16.69 -11.76 2.11
N PRO A 56 -17.15 -10.86 3.00
CA PRO A 56 -18.12 -9.82 2.64
C PRO A 56 -17.65 -8.95 1.47
N ASP A 57 -18.59 -8.51 0.61
CA ASP A 57 -18.32 -7.76 -0.61
C ASP A 57 -17.48 -6.50 -0.39
N TYR A 58 -17.73 -5.74 0.69
CA TYR A 58 -16.94 -4.52 0.96
C TYR A 58 -15.46 -4.82 1.25
N ILE A 59 -15.15 -6.02 1.77
CA ILE A 59 -13.76 -6.46 2.01
C ILE A 59 -13.12 -6.84 0.69
N MET A 60 -13.87 -7.48 -0.22
CA MET A 60 -13.42 -7.76 -1.57
C MET A 60 -13.09 -6.47 -2.34
N TYR A 61 -14.00 -5.49 -2.30
CA TYR A 61 -13.75 -4.18 -2.91
C TYR A 61 -12.53 -3.47 -2.29
N PHE A 62 -12.38 -3.53 -0.97
CA PHE A 62 -11.22 -2.96 -0.29
C PHE A 62 -9.92 -3.67 -0.69
N LEU A 63 -9.91 -5.01 -0.77
CA LEU A 63 -8.79 -5.80 -1.26
C LEU A 63 -8.39 -5.37 -2.67
N THR A 64 -9.35 -5.22 -3.57
CA THR A 64 -9.10 -4.78 -4.95
C THR A 64 -8.46 -3.40 -5.00
N VAL A 65 -8.94 -2.44 -4.20
CA VAL A 65 -8.32 -1.11 -4.09
C VAL A 65 -6.89 -1.20 -3.54
N ILE A 66 -6.68 -1.98 -2.48
CA ILE A 66 -5.36 -2.15 -1.85
C ILE A 66 -4.36 -2.80 -2.82
N ILE A 67 -4.77 -3.79 -3.60
CA ILE A 67 -3.93 -4.39 -4.65
C ILE A 67 -3.54 -3.33 -5.69
N GLY A 68 -4.50 -2.54 -6.18
CA GLY A 68 -4.23 -1.44 -7.11
C GLY A 68 -3.22 -0.43 -6.56
N VAL A 69 -3.39 0.00 -5.32
CA VAL A 69 -2.44 0.90 -4.64
C VAL A 69 -1.06 0.26 -4.50
N THR A 70 -1.00 -1.01 -4.11
CA THR A 70 0.24 -1.78 -3.98
C THR A 70 1.01 -1.80 -5.30
N VAL A 71 0.34 -2.08 -6.42
CA VAL A 71 0.94 -2.08 -7.75
C VAL A 71 1.56 -0.72 -8.10
N VAL A 72 0.85 0.37 -7.80
CA VAL A 72 1.38 1.74 -8.02
C VAL A 72 2.63 1.98 -7.16
N CYS A 73 2.61 1.58 -5.89
CA CYS A 73 3.75 1.72 -4.99
C CYS A 73 4.96 0.93 -5.49
N VAL A 74 4.80 -0.37 -5.79
CA VAL A 74 5.85 -1.24 -6.30
C VAL A 74 6.43 -0.69 -7.59
N HIS A 75 5.59 -0.35 -8.57
CA HIS A 75 6.05 0.27 -9.82
C HIS A 75 6.89 1.54 -9.55
N SER A 76 6.44 2.40 -8.64
CA SER A 76 7.14 3.64 -8.30
C SER A 76 8.49 3.39 -7.62
N ILE A 77 8.60 2.37 -6.76
CA ILE A 77 9.84 1.95 -6.10
C ILE A 77 10.86 1.50 -7.15
N TRP A 78 10.46 0.55 -8.01
CA TRP A 78 11.35 -0.02 -9.01
C TRP A 78 11.80 0.98 -10.08
N LYS A 79 10.99 2.01 -10.36
CA LYS A 79 11.36 3.10 -11.27
C LYS A 79 12.06 4.27 -10.59
N GLY A 80 12.32 4.21 -9.27
CA GLY A 80 13.03 5.26 -8.54
C GLY A 80 12.25 6.57 -8.38
N VAL A 81 10.92 6.51 -8.47
CA VAL A 81 10.02 7.69 -8.39
C VAL A 81 9.06 7.61 -7.20
N TYR A 82 9.33 6.70 -6.26
CA TYR A 82 8.53 6.57 -5.04
C TYR A 82 8.65 7.81 -4.14
N TRP A 83 9.86 8.38 -4.05
CA TRP A 83 10.12 9.62 -3.33
C TRP A 83 10.01 10.82 -4.26
N GLY A 84 9.30 11.87 -3.83
CA GLY A 84 9.34 13.17 -4.48
C GLY A 84 10.64 13.93 -4.19
N ILE A 85 10.92 14.94 -5.00
CA ILE A 85 12.16 15.73 -4.93
C ILE A 85 12.35 16.45 -3.58
N ASN A 86 11.25 16.84 -2.93
CA ASN A 86 11.27 17.50 -1.63
C ASN A 86 11.08 16.54 -0.45
N ASN A 87 11.05 15.23 -0.67
CA ASN A 87 10.91 14.25 0.40
C ASN A 87 12.21 14.00 1.16
N ASP A 88 12.07 13.68 2.45
CA ASP A 88 13.11 13.01 3.25
C ASP A 88 12.75 11.52 3.40
N PRO A 89 13.45 10.60 2.70
CA PRO A 89 13.15 9.17 2.75
C PRO A 89 13.12 8.59 4.18
N LYS A 90 14.02 9.06 5.07
CA LYS A 90 14.05 8.57 6.46
C LYS A 90 12.78 8.93 7.21
N ARG A 91 12.27 10.15 7.02
CA ARG A 91 11.02 10.59 7.67
C ARG A 91 9.81 9.86 7.13
N TYR A 92 9.78 9.56 5.83
CA TYR A 92 8.72 8.74 5.27
C TYR A 92 8.76 7.30 5.78
N ILE A 93 9.94 6.70 5.94
CA ILE A 93 10.09 5.38 6.56
C ILE A 93 9.52 5.39 7.99
N VAL A 94 9.81 6.45 8.77
CA VAL A 94 9.22 6.61 10.12
C VAL A 94 7.69 6.67 10.06
N ILE A 95 7.11 7.37 9.09
CA ILE A 95 5.64 7.41 8.90
C ILE A 95 5.09 6.03 8.54
N MET A 96 5.78 5.26 7.68
CA MET A 96 5.37 3.89 7.34
C MET A 96 5.42 2.97 8.57
N ILE A 97 6.48 3.05 9.38
CA ILE A 97 6.60 2.28 10.63
C ILE A 97 5.47 2.66 11.60
N ALA A 98 5.19 3.96 11.76
CA ALA A 98 4.08 4.42 12.59
C ALA A 98 2.73 3.89 12.09
N ALA A 99 2.49 3.92 10.77
CA ALA A 99 1.28 3.35 10.17
C ALA A 99 1.18 1.85 10.40
N PHE A 100 2.30 1.12 10.30
CA PHE A 100 2.35 -0.32 10.58
C PHE A 100 1.97 -0.61 12.04
N VAL A 101 2.59 0.09 13.00
CA VAL A 101 2.29 -0.08 14.43
C VAL A 101 0.83 0.24 14.74
N LEU A 102 0.28 1.34 14.20
CA LEU A 102 -1.12 1.71 14.41
C LEU A 102 -2.10 0.66 13.86
N ASN A 103 -1.77 0.03 12.73
CA ASN A 103 -2.59 -1.06 12.18
C ASN A 103 -2.43 -2.38 12.95
N LEU A 104 -1.32 -2.56 13.68
CA LEU A 104 -1.10 -3.77 14.48
C LEU A 104 -1.93 -3.80 15.77
N ILE A 105 -2.24 -2.65 16.36
CA ILE A 105 -3.02 -2.53 17.61
C ILE A 105 -4.37 -3.26 17.56
N PRO A 106 -5.28 -2.99 16.60
CA PRO A 106 -6.58 -3.68 16.54
C PRO A 106 -6.45 -5.18 16.26
N VAL A 107 -5.44 -5.58 15.48
CA VAL A 107 -5.16 -6.99 15.19
C VAL A 107 -4.68 -7.72 16.44
N ALA A 108 -3.76 -7.13 17.20
CA ALA A 108 -3.30 -7.68 18.46
C ALA A 108 -4.43 -7.79 19.49
N GLY A 109 -5.29 -6.77 19.57
CA GLY A 109 -6.50 -6.80 20.40
C GLY A 109 -7.40 -8.00 20.08
N ALA A 110 -7.73 -8.17 18.79
CA ALA A 110 -8.57 -9.29 18.33
C ALA A 110 -7.96 -10.68 18.63
N LEU A 111 -6.63 -10.82 18.51
CA LEU A 111 -5.94 -12.07 18.86
C LEU A 111 -6.04 -12.37 20.37
N THR A 112 -6.00 -11.35 21.23
CA THR A 112 -6.13 -11.55 22.68
C THR A 112 -7.57 -11.82 23.14
N SER A 113 -8.58 -11.40 22.38
CA SER A 113 -10.00 -11.58 22.70
C SER A 113 -10.62 -12.89 22.17
N GLY A 114 -9.81 -13.79 21.60
CA GLY A 114 -10.28 -15.11 21.14
C GLY A 114 -10.40 -15.27 19.61
N GLY A 115 -9.89 -14.33 18.82
CA GLY A 115 -9.82 -14.42 17.36
C GLY A 115 -10.68 -13.39 16.63
N VAL A 116 -10.63 -13.42 15.30
CA VAL A 116 -11.42 -12.56 14.41
C VAL A 116 -12.66 -13.35 13.99
N SER A 117 -13.84 -12.99 14.47
CA SER A 117 -15.09 -13.57 13.96
C SER A 117 -15.52 -12.87 12.66
N LEU A 118 -15.82 -13.64 11.62
CA LEU A 118 -16.33 -13.10 10.35
C LEU A 118 -17.81 -12.67 10.43
N SER A 119 -18.48 -12.96 11.56
CA SER A 119 -19.92 -12.74 11.73
C SER A 119 -20.27 -11.39 12.38
N ASP A 120 -19.31 -10.69 12.99
CA ASP A 120 -19.57 -9.48 13.78
C ASP A 120 -18.94 -8.23 13.10
N PRO A 121 -19.70 -7.13 12.89
CA PRO A 121 -19.16 -5.89 12.32
C PRO A 121 -17.98 -5.30 13.11
N VAL A 122 -17.88 -5.58 14.41
CA VAL A 122 -16.76 -5.13 15.26
C VAL A 122 -15.47 -5.91 14.96
N ASP A 123 -15.58 -7.20 14.65
CA ASP A 123 -14.45 -8.09 14.34
C ASP A 123 -13.96 -7.96 12.89
N THR A 124 -14.75 -7.29 12.05
CA THR A 124 -14.38 -6.91 10.68
C THR A 124 -13.23 -5.90 10.63
N LEU A 125 -13.19 -4.95 11.56
CA LEU A 125 -12.18 -3.89 11.58
C LEU A 125 -10.74 -4.45 11.63
N PRO A 126 -10.42 -5.39 12.54
CA PRO A 126 -9.16 -6.12 12.52
C PRO A 126 -8.77 -6.68 11.14
N MET A 127 -9.73 -7.17 10.34
CA MET A 127 -9.43 -7.76 9.04
C MET A 127 -8.99 -6.73 8.00
N LEU A 128 -9.60 -5.54 7.97
CA LEU A 128 -9.13 -4.44 7.12
C LEU A 128 -7.70 -4.02 7.52
N ASN A 129 -7.42 -3.97 8.82
CA ASN A 129 -6.08 -3.70 9.33
C ASN A 129 -5.06 -4.77 8.92
N VAL A 130 -5.43 -6.06 8.94
CA VAL A 130 -4.58 -7.16 8.42
C VAL A 130 -4.24 -6.94 6.94
N ILE A 131 -5.23 -6.59 6.12
CA ILE A 131 -5.02 -6.30 4.69
C ILE A 131 -4.02 -5.15 4.50
N VAL A 132 -4.17 -4.07 5.27
CA VAL A 132 -3.25 -2.92 5.23
C VAL A 132 -1.85 -3.31 5.72
N LEU A 133 -1.74 -4.14 6.76
CA LEU A 133 -0.44 -4.64 7.25
C LEU A 133 0.29 -5.46 6.18
N ILE A 134 -0.43 -6.33 5.45
CA ILE A 134 0.14 -7.10 4.35
C ILE A 134 0.64 -6.14 3.25
N MET A 135 -0.15 -5.14 2.85
CA MET A 135 0.30 -4.12 1.90
C MET A 135 1.57 -3.40 2.38
N LEU A 136 1.58 -2.92 3.63
CA LEU A 136 2.73 -2.21 4.19
C LEU A 136 3.97 -3.10 4.25
N PHE A 137 3.80 -4.39 4.55
CA PHE A 137 4.87 -5.37 4.54
C PHE A 137 5.44 -5.56 3.12
N ILE A 138 4.58 -5.74 2.11
CA ILE A 138 5.02 -5.86 0.70
C ILE A 138 5.78 -4.61 0.26
N VAL A 139 5.22 -3.41 0.47
CA VAL A 139 5.86 -2.15 0.09
C VAL A 139 7.20 -1.95 0.83
N GLY A 140 7.25 -2.28 2.12
CA GLY A 140 8.48 -2.23 2.91
C GLY A 140 9.54 -3.21 2.43
N ALA A 141 9.17 -4.44 2.11
CA ALA A 141 10.07 -5.45 1.57
C ALA A 141 10.64 -5.01 0.22
N GLU A 142 9.81 -4.49 -0.68
CA GLU A 142 10.22 -3.99 -2.00
C GLU A 142 11.19 -2.81 -1.90
N LEU A 143 10.98 -1.90 -0.93
CA LEU A 143 11.94 -0.82 -0.65
C LEU A 143 13.30 -1.36 -0.18
N ILE A 144 13.30 -2.37 0.69
CA ILE A 144 14.54 -2.98 1.20
C ILE A 144 15.25 -3.71 0.06
N ILE A 145 14.54 -4.56 -0.70
CA ILE A 145 15.08 -5.30 -1.84
C ILE A 145 15.70 -4.34 -2.85
N LYS A 146 14.97 -3.30 -3.25
CA LYS A 146 15.47 -2.29 -4.18
C LYS A 146 16.72 -1.58 -3.65
N SER A 147 16.73 -1.19 -2.37
CA SER A 147 17.89 -0.56 -1.74
C SER A 147 19.11 -1.47 -1.68
N LEU A 148 18.93 -2.78 -1.48
CA LEU A 148 20.03 -3.75 -1.47
C LEU A 148 20.62 -3.96 -2.86
N ILE A 149 19.77 -4.02 -3.89
CA ILE A 149 20.19 -4.13 -5.29
C ILE A 149 20.99 -2.89 -5.69
N ASP A 150 20.46 -1.70 -5.41
CA ASP A 150 21.11 -0.43 -5.79
C ASP A 150 22.47 -0.26 -5.10
N ARG A 151 22.60 -0.73 -3.84
CA ARG A 151 23.89 -0.73 -3.12
C ARG A 151 24.88 -1.70 -3.77
N LYS A 152 24.45 -2.91 -4.12
CA LYS A 152 25.30 -3.92 -4.74
C LYS A 152 25.83 -3.44 -6.10
N SER A 153 24.97 -2.86 -6.92
CA SER A 153 25.39 -2.30 -8.21
C SER A 153 26.42 -1.18 -8.06
N ALA A 154 26.30 -0.33 -7.04
CA ALA A 154 27.29 0.70 -6.74
C ALA A 154 28.62 0.18 -6.16
N GLU A 155 28.68 -1.07 -5.69
CA GLU A 155 29.92 -1.72 -5.23
C GLU A 155 30.65 -2.46 -6.37
N GLU A 156 29.94 -2.78 -7.47
CA GLU A 156 30.47 -3.45 -8.66
C GLU A 156 30.99 -2.46 -9.73
N ASP A 157 30.59 -1.18 -9.65
CA ASP A 157 31.04 -0.05 -10.49
C ASP A 157 32.27 0.68 -9.90
#